data_AF-A0A4Y7TQV7-F1
#
_entry.id   AF-A0A4Y7TQV7-F1
#
_cell.length_a   1.000
_cell.length_b   1.000
_cell.length_c   1.000
_cell.angle_alpha   90.00
_cell.angle_beta   90.00
_cell.angle_gamma   90.00
#
_symmetry.space_group_name_H-M   'P 1'
#
loop_
_entity.id
_entity.type
_entity.pdbx_description
1 polymer ?
#
loop_
_entity_poly.entity_id
_entity_poly.type
_entity_poly.pdbx_seq_one_letter_code
_entity_poly.pdbx_strand_id
1 'polypeptide(L)'
;MGAARPGWAPEVALRVELHTFRTPDSKYMPKGEGLWVCAKRYSTEDSVKDTKGLTLLFTHCIGSSKEEWDVVISSLFKFQSSKDEPFRIREAWSFDRQNHGDAAVLNSHALFERKDVVTLYEWALALTSFVRSPILHGHRVVPVGHSSGTTAWMLTTTPFARGAVPYTSMFLVESTITQEDVWKRELEERMAYMNLVVKLTLNRKDQWPSKEHALNYFSKRLPWNLWDSRALESFVEHGLHDAADVRLGVELKWTKEQEAASYPDTIPHFVSAIQLAEISDTIPIHIIWGERIEFM
;
A
#
# COMPACT_ATOMS: atom_id res chain seq x y z
N MET A 1 -34.76 -7.07 -12.22
CA MET A 1 -33.92 -8.27 -12.02
C MET A 1 -32.64 -8.05 -12.80
N GLY A 2 -31.63 -7.47 -12.17
CA GLY A 2 -30.34 -7.19 -12.81
C GLY A 2 -29.53 -8.49 -12.88
N ALA A 3 -29.15 -8.90 -14.08
CA ALA A 3 -28.21 -9.99 -14.25
C ALA A 3 -26.87 -9.56 -13.62
N ALA A 4 -26.40 -10.34 -12.65
CA ALA A 4 -25.02 -10.24 -12.19
C ALA A 4 -24.12 -10.40 -13.43
N ARG A 5 -23.36 -9.36 -13.78
CA ARG A 5 -22.25 -9.52 -14.71
C ARG A 5 -21.34 -10.61 -14.11
N PRO A 6 -20.75 -11.51 -14.90
CA PRO A 6 -19.87 -12.54 -14.37
C PRO A 6 -18.64 -11.84 -13.78
N GLY A 7 -18.74 -11.47 -12.51
CA GLY A 7 -17.65 -10.93 -11.74
C GLY A 7 -16.57 -11.99 -11.69
N TRP A 8 -15.33 -11.55 -11.83
CA TRP A 8 -14.16 -12.38 -11.57
C TRP A 8 -14.32 -13.03 -10.19
N ALA A 9 -14.63 -14.33 -10.17
CA ALA A 9 -14.49 -15.14 -8.98
C ALA A 9 -13.03 -15.61 -8.95
N PRO A 10 -12.25 -15.34 -7.89
CA PRO A 10 -10.92 -15.89 -7.80
C PRO A 10 -11.03 -17.43 -7.81
N GLU A 11 -10.30 -18.08 -8.72
CA GLU A 11 -10.29 -19.55 -8.83
C GLU A 11 -9.81 -20.23 -7.53
N VAL A 12 -9.06 -19.49 -6.70
CA VAL A 12 -8.75 -19.86 -5.32
C VAL A 12 -9.60 -19.00 -4.39
N ALA A 13 -10.56 -19.62 -3.72
CA ALA A 13 -11.34 -18.95 -2.68
C ALA A 13 -10.43 -18.64 -1.48
N LEU A 14 -10.05 -17.37 -1.33
CA LEU A 14 -9.28 -16.90 -0.18
C LEU A 14 -10.22 -16.49 0.95
N ARG A 15 -9.90 -16.95 2.16
CA ARG A 15 -10.44 -16.34 3.38
C ARG A 15 -9.81 -14.97 3.53
N VAL A 16 -10.65 -13.94 3.64
CA VAL A 16 -10.23 -12.56 3.89
C VAL A 16 -10.70 -12.12 5.26
N GLU A 17 -9.78 -11.68 6.10
CA GLU A 17 -10.07 -11.15 7.43
C GLU A 17 -9.63 -9.69 7.52
N LEU A 18 -10.48 -8.84 8.08
CA LEU A 18 -10.14 -7.44 8.33
C LEU A 18 -9.46 -7.30 9.69
N HIS A 19 -8.43 -6.48 9.74
CA HIS A 19 -7.70 -6.17 10.96
C HIS A 19 -7.46 -4.68 11.05
N THR A 20 -7.52 -4.14 12.27
CA THR A 20 -7.19 -2.75 12.55
C THR A 20 -6.29 -2.67 13.76
N PHE A 21 -5.35 -1.73 13.72
CA PHE A 21 -4.44 -1.47 14.83
C PHE A 21 -4.03 0.00 14.85
N ARG A 22 -3.59 0.50 16.00
CA ARG A 22 -3.15 1.90 16.13
C ARG A 22 -1.65 2.01 15.94
N THR A 23 -1.24 3.11 15.31
CA THR A 23 0.15 3.57 15.30
C THR A 23 0.59 3.78 16.76
N PRO A 24 1.71 3.19 17.21
CA PRO A 24 2.16 3.37 18.59
C PRO A 24 2.64 4.80 18.85
N ASP A 25 2.65 5.18 20.12
CA ASP A 25 3.25 6.43 20.57
C ASP A 25 4.74 6.48 20.20
N SER A 26 5.24 7.65 19.78
CA SER A 26 6.66 7.86 19.48
C SER A 26 7.05 9.32 19.60
N LYS A 27 8.33 9.64 19.35
CA LYS A 27 8.77 11.04 19.23
C LYS A 27 8.10 11.81 18.09
N TYR A 28 7.51 11.09 17.12
CA TYR A 28 6.77 11.67 15.99
C TYR A 28 5.24 11.61 16.18
N MET A 29 4.76 10.88 17.19
CA MET A 29 3.33 10.70 17.48
C MET A 29 3.07 10.83 18.99
N PRO A 30 2.50 11.97 19.45
CA PRO A 30 2.20 12.19 20.85
C PRO A 30 1.27 11.11 21.43
N LYS A 31 1.34 10.95 22.75
CA LYS A 31 0.59 9.92 23.48
C LYS A 31 -0.91 10.06 23.24
N GLY A 32 -1.53 9.00 22.72
CA GLY A 32 -2.97 8.93 22.48
C GLY A 32 -3.44 9.49 21.13
N GLU A 33 -2.54 10.08 20.33
CA GLU A 33 -2.82 10.64 19.00
C GLU A 33 -2.54 9.66 17.85
N GLY A 34 -2.16 8.41 18.16
CA GLY A 34 -1.84 7.39 17.17
C GLY A 34 -2.98 7.12 16.17
N LEU A 35 -2.75 7.35 14.89
CA LEU A 35 -3.74 7.09 13.84
C LEU A 35 -3.93 5.58 13.60
N TRP A 36 -5.12 5.19 13.16
CA TRP A 36 -5.47 3.82 12.80
C TRP A 36 -4.83 3.39 11.49
N VAL A 37 -4.43 2.13 11.42
CA VAL A 37 -4.10 1.40 10.19
C VAL A 37 -5.12 0.29 10.01
N CYS A 38 -5.57 0.11 8.77
CA CYS A 38 -6.43 -0.99 8.36
C CYS A 38 -5.61 -2.00 7.55
N ALA A 39 -5.87 -3.27 7.73
CA ALA A 39 -5.23 -4.35 7.00
C ALA A 39 -6.22 -5.43 6.59
N LYS A 40 -5.92 -6.11 5.49
CA LYS A 40 -6.57 -7.35 5.06
C LYS A 40 -5.58 -8.50 5.22
N ARG A 41 -6.04 -9.60 5.81
CA ARG A 41 -5.32 -10.87 5.85
C ARG A 41 -5.94 -11.84 4.85
N TYR A 42 -5.13 -12.52 4.07
CA TYR A 42 -5.52 -13.48 3.04
C TYR A 42 -4.90 -14.83 3.33
N SER A 43 -5.71 -15.88 3.31
CA SER A 43 -5.23 -17.25 3.48
C SER A 43 -6.19 -18.27 2.88
N THR A 44 -5.78 -19.54 2.84
CA THR A 44 -6.69 -20.68 2.71
C THR A 44 -6.78 -21.43 4.03
N GLU A 45 -7.71 -22.38 4.16
CA GLU A 45 -7.80 -23.22 5.36
C GLU A 45 -6.53 -24.05 5.61
N ASP A 46 -5.86 -24.46 4.54
CA ASP A 46 -4.65 -25.28 4.63
C ASP A 46 -3.38 -24.45 4.73
N SER A 47 -3.32 -23.28 4.08
CA SER A 47 -2.12 -22.45 4.09
C SER A 47 -1.74 -22.00 5.49
N VAL A 48 -2.72 -21.67 6.34
CA VAL A 48 -2.46 -21.23 7.72
C VAL A 48 -1.79 -22.30 8.60
N LYS A 49 -1.94 -23.58 8.24
CA LYS A 49 -1.34 -24.72 8.94
C LYS A 49 0.13 -24.94 8.55
N ASP A 50 0.55 -24.41 7.38
CA ASP A 50 1.92 -24.48 6.91
C ASP A 50 2.80 -23.46 7.67
N THR A 51 3.33 -23.91 8.81
CA THR A 51 4.19 -23.07 9.66
C THR A 51 5.55 -22.73 9.04
N LYS A 52 5.98 -23.45 7.99
CA LYS A 52 7.22 -23.16 7.26
C LYS A 52 6.99 -22.22 6.08
N GLY A 53 5.74 -22.07 5.63
CA GLY A 53 5.35 -21.16 4.56
C GLY A 53 5.65 -19.68 4.86
N LEU A 54 5.70 -18.90 3.79
CA LEU A 54 5.99 -17.47 3.80
C LEU A 54 4.75 -16.66 4.22
N THR A 55 4.98 -15.62 5.03
CA THR A 55 4.00 -14.56 5.28
C THR A 55 4.39 -13.34 4.45
N LEU A 56 3.55 -12.99 3.48
CA LEU A 56 3.78 -11.84 2.60
C LEU A 56 3.13 -10.57 3.18
N LEU A 57 3.81 -9.43 3.17
CA LEU A 57 3.29 -8.16 3.69
C LEU A 57 3.31 -7.07 2.60
N PHE A 58 2.16 -6.54 2.22
CA PHE A 58 1.96 -5.67 1.06
C PHE A 58 1.63 -4.23 1.44
N THR A 59 2.35 -3.26 0.87
CA THR A 59 2.05 -1.82 0.98
C THR A 59 1.79 -1.20 -0.39
N HIS A 60 0.77 -0.36 -0.48
CA HIS A 60 0.32 0.29 -1.71
C HIS A 60 1.09 1.60 -2.01
N CYS A 61 0.88 2.16 -3.20
CA CYS A 61 1.40 3.48 -3.61
C CYS A 61 0.50 4.64 -3.17
N ILE A 62 0.91 5.89 -3.39
CA ILE A 62 0.03 7.06 -3.14
C ILE A 62 -1.17 7.01 -4.09
N GLY A 63 -2.37 7.33 -3.59
CA GLY A 63 -3.60 7.33 -4.39
C GLY A 63 -4.21 5.94 -4.63
N SER A 64 -3.85 4.97 -3.79
CA SER A 64 -4.32 3.59 -3.83
C SER A 64 -4.73 3.09 -2.43
N SER A 65 -5.06 1.81 -2.30
CA SER A 65 -5.41 1.15 -1.04
C SER A 65 -4.88 -0.28 -0.97
N LYS A 66 -5.02 -0.93 0.19
CA LYS A 66 -4.60 -2.32 0.43
C LYS A 66 -5.18 -3.33 -0.58
N GLU A 67 -6.30 -3.02 -1.22
CA GLU A 67 -6.97 -3.86 -2.22
C GLU A 67 -6.38 -3.82 -3.63
N GLU A 68 -5.43 -2.91 -3.89
CA GLU A 68 -4.62 -2.93 -5.12
C GLU A 68 -3.96 -4.30 -5.34
N TRP A 69 -3.65 -4.97 -4.23
CA TRP A 69 -2.99 -6.26 -4.21
C TRP A 69 -3.93 -7.46 -4.35
N ASP A 70 -5.26 -7.29 -4.35
CA ASP A 70 -6.21 -8.42 -4.32
C ASP A 70 -5.96 -9.38 -5.50
N VAL A 71 -5.81 -8.84 -6.71
CA VAL A 71 -5.56 -9.63 -7.92
C VAL A 71 -4.19 -10.32 -7.89
N VAL A 72 -3.17 -9.62 -7.39
CA VAL A 72 -1.79 -10.13 -7.27
C VAL A 72 -1.74 -11.25 -6.24
N ILE A 73 -2.29 -11.03 -5.05
CA ILE A 73 -2.34 -12.01 -3.96
C ILE A 73 -3.09 -13.27 -4.40
N SER A 74 -4.28 -13.13 -5.01
CA SER A 74 -5.01 -14.29 -5.56
C SER A 74 -4.18 -15.07 -6.59
N SER A 75 -3.44 -14.37 -7.45
CA SER A 75 -2.57 -15.00 -8.45
C SER A 75 -1.40 -15.73 -7.78
N LEU A 76 -0.76 -15.14 -6.77
CA LEU A 76 0.33 -15.76 -6.01
C LEU A 76 -0.13 -17.05 -5.32
N PHE A 77 -1.31 -17.03 -4.67
CA PHE A 77 -1.89 -18.22 -4.06
C PHE A 77 -2.18 -19.33 -5.07
N LYS A 78 -2.61 -18.98 -6.30
CA LYS A 78 -2.83 -19.94 -7.40
C LYS A 78 -1.52 -20.59 -7.84
N PHE A 79 -0.45 -19.83 -8.02
CA PHE A 79 0.80 -20.31 -8.63
C PHE A 79 1.76 -21.00 -7.64
N GLN A 80 1.55 -20.88 -6.34
CA GLN A 80 2.44 -21.48 -5.33
C GLN A 80 2.27 -22.99 -5.12
N SER A 81 1.19 -23.61 -5.62
CA SER A 81 0.80 -24.99 -5.29
C SER A 81 1.86 -26.05 -5.63
N SER A 82 2.68 -25.81 -6.65
CA SER A 82 3.77 -26.71 -7.08
C SER A 82 5.09 -26.48 -6.35
N LYS A 83 5.18 -25.49 -5.47
CA LYS A 83 6.41 -25.18 -4.72
C LYS A 83 6.58 -26.10 -3.52
N ASP A 84 7.82 -26.25 -3.06
CA ASP A 84 8.11 -26.90 -1.78
C ASP A 84 7.57 -26.07 -0.62
N GLU A 85 7.25 -26.73 0.51
CA GLU A 85 6.68 -26.13 1.72
C GLU A 85 7.35 -24.80 2.14
N PRO A 86 8.70 -24.66 2.17
CA PRO A 86 9.34 -23.39 2.55
C PRO A 86 9.17 -22.25 1.54
N PHE A 87 8.68 -22.52 0.34
CA PHE A 87 8.44 -21.53 -0.71
C PHE A 87 6.94 -21.34 -0.99
N ARG A 88 6.08 -22.03 -0.24
CA ARG A 88 4.64 -21.82 -0.24
C ARG A 88 4.26 -20.59 0.57
N ILE A 89 3.07 -20.08 0.33
CA ILE A 89 2.51 -18.93 1.05
C ILE A 89 1.63 -19.47 2.16
N ARG A 90 1.98 -19.15 3.40
CA ARG A 90 1.17 -19.40 4.59
C ARG A 90 -0.01 -18.43 4.66
N GLU A 91 0.27 -17.16 4.46
CA GLU A 91 -0.71 -16.07 4.45
C GLU A 91 -0.12 -14.82 3.78
N ALA A 92 -1.00 -13.89 3.39
CA ALA A 92 -0.60 -12.56 2.96
C ALA A 92 -1.35 -11.51 3.78
N TRP A 93 -0.76 -10.32 3.90
CA TRP A 93 -1.38 -9.16 4.52
C TRP A 93 -1.19 -7.95 3.62
N SER A 94 -2.20 -7.11 3.47
CA SER A 94 -2.06 -5.80 2.82
C SER A 94 -2.52 -4.69 3.76
N PHE A 95 -1.86 -3.53 3.71
CA PHE A 95 -2.01 -2.45 4.69
C PHE A 95 -2.37 -1.13 4.03
N ASP A 96 -3.38 -0.44 4.57
CA ASP A 96 -3.65 0.96 4.24
C ASP A 96 -2.69 1.87 5.01
N ARG A 97 -2.18 2.92 4.34
CA ARG A 97 -1.60 4.06 5.06
C ARG A 97 -2.68 4.79 5.84
N GLN A 98 -2.34 5.42 6.95
CA GLN A 98 -3.30 6.05 7.86
C GLN A 98 -4.21 7.11 7.21
N ASN A 99 -3.77 7.72 6.10
CA ASN A 99 -4.53 8.69 5.30
C ASN A 99 -5.04 8.15 3.95
N HIS A 100 -5.05 6.83 3.74
CA HIS A 100 -5.57 6.16 2.55
C HIS A 100 -6.55 5.04 2.90
N GLY A 101 -7.32 4.56 1.91
CA GLY A 101 -8.23 3.42 2.04
C GLY A 101 -9.19 3.52 3.23
N ASP A 102 -9.46 2.39 3.90
CA ASP A 102 -10.36 2.35 5.06
C ASP A 102 -9.77 3.09 6.27
N ALA A 103 -8.45 3.18 6.35
CA ALA A 103 -7.79 3.90 7.44
C ALA A 103 -8.08 5.41 7.37
N ALA A 104 -8.14 5.99 6.17
CA ALA A 104 -8.55 7.38 5.98
C ALA A 104 -9.96 7.65 6.54
N VAL A 105 -10.91 6.74 6.28
CA VAL A 105 -12.29 6.85 6.79
C VAL A 105 -12.30 6.81 8.31
N LEU A 106 -11.59 5.84 8.91
CA LEU A 106 -11.49 5.72 10.38
C LEU A 106 -10.81 6.92 11.03
N ASN A 107 -9.84 7.52 10.34
CA ASN A 107 -9.09 8.67 10.84
C ASN A 107 -9.64 10.02 10.37
N SER A 108 -10.78 10.06 9.69
CA SER A 108 -11.30 11.26 8.99
C SER A 108 -11.29 12.52 9.87
N HIS A 109 -11.79 12.42 11.10
CA HIS A 109 -11.78 13.54 12.04
C HIS A 109 -10.36 13.98 12.43
N ALA A 110 -9.49 13.04 12.79
CA ALA A 110 -8.11 13.34 13.18
C ALA A 110 -7.30 13.91 12.01
N LEU A 111 -7.52 13.44 10.78
CA LEU A 111 -6.88 13.96 9.57
C LEU A 111 -7.37 15.37 9.22
N PHE A 112 -8.63 15.68 9.50
CA PHE A 112 -9.19 17.02 9.29
C PHE A 112 -8.62 18.05 10.27
N GLU A 113 -8.43 17.68 11.54
CA GLU A 113 -7.89 18.59 12.56
C GLU A 113 -6.37 18.78 12.47
N ARG A 114 -5.67 17.87 11.79
CA ARG A 114 -4.21 17.87 11.71
C ARG A 114 -3.71 18.95 10.76
N LYS A 115 -2.61 19.61 11.15
CA LYS A 115 -1.89 20.58 10.30
C LYS A 115 -0.87 19.92 9.38
N ASP A 116 -0.22 18.87 9.87
CA ASP A 116 0.83 18.14 9.16
C ASP A 116 0.26 16.93 8.38
N VAL A 117 0.95 16.54 7.32
CA VAL A 117 0.61 15.31 6.59
C VAL A 117 1.04 14.07 7.38
N VAL A 118 0.33 12.96 7.23
CA VAL A 118 0.82 11.66 7.68
C VAL A 118 2.10 11.34 6.92
N THR A 119 3.24 11.21 7.60
CA THR A 119 4.55 10.93 6.95
C THR A 119 4.79 9.45 6.67
N LEU A 120 5.74 9.11 5.80
CA LEU A 120 6.19 7.72 5.61
C LEU A 120 6.84 7.15 6.87
N TYR A 121 7.44 7.99 7.72
CA TYR A 121 7.96 7.56 9.03
C TYR A 121 6.83 7.08 9.96
N GLU A 122 5.68 7.75 9.98
CA GLU A 122 4.52 7.31 10.76
C GLU A 122 3.95 6.00 10.23
N TRP A 123 3.91 5.81 8.92
CA TRP A 123 3.47 4.54 8.34
C TRP A 123 4.45 3.42 8.67
N ALA A 124 5.76 3.64 8.47
CA ALA A 124 6.81 2.69 8.81
C ALA A 124 6.80 2.33 10.31
N LEU A 125 6.49 3.29 11.20
CA LEU A 125 6.36 3.03 12.62
C LEU A 125 5.19 2.07 12.92
N ALA A 126 4.03 2.30 12.32
CA ALA A 126 2.89 1.39 12.45
C ALA A 126 3.22 -0.02 11.91
N LEU A 127 3.81 -0.10 10.72
CA LEU A 127 4.21 -1.37 10.11
C LEU A 127 5.27 -2.10 10.95
N THR A 128 6.23 -1.39 11.54
CA THR A 128 7.21 -1.95 12.47
C THR A 128 6.54 -2.53 13.72
N SER A 129 5.52 -1.85 14.25
CA SER A 129 4.72 -2.36 15.37
C SER A 129 4.03 -3.67 15.01
N PHE A 130 3.44 -3.75 13.80
CA PHE A 130 2.81 -4.97 13.30
C PHE A 130 3.83 -6.11 13.16
N VAL A 131 5.00 -5.84 12.59
CA VAL A 131 6.12 -6.80 12.44
C VAL A 131 6.60 -7.34 13.78
N ARG A 132 6.59 -6.52 14.83
CA ARG A 132 6.99 -6.91 16.19
C ARG A 132 5.86 -7.57 17.00
N SER A 133 4.64 -7.57 16.48
CA SER A 133 3.49 -8.08 17.21
C SER A 133 3.54 -9.61 17.34
N PRO A 134 2.84 -10.18 18.35
CA PRO A 134 2.70 -11.63 18.47
C PRO A 134 2.10 -12.32 17.24
N ILE A 135 1.41 -11.58 16.37
CA ILE A 135 0.80 -12.10 15.13
C ILE A 135 1.86 -12.70 14.20
N LEU A 136 3.06 -12.12 14.15
CA LEU A 136 4.13 -12.55 13.24
C LEU A 136 5.25 -13.33 13.95
N HIS A 137 5.06 -13.70 15.22
CA HIS A 137 6.08 -14.45 15.96
C HIS A 137 6.32 -15.83 15.34
N GLY A 138 7.54 -16.08 14.89
CA GLY A 138 7.94 -17.34 14.25
C GLY A 138 7.58 -17.42 12.77
N HIS A 139 7.06 -16.35 12.17
CA HIS A 139 6.71 -16.30 10.76
C HIS A 139 7.95 -15.99 9.90
N ARG A 140 7.97 -16.53 8.68
CA ARG A 140 9.00 -16.20 7.67
C ARG A 140 8.47 -15.08 6.78
N VAL A 141 8.88 -13.86 7.10
CA VAL A 141 8.26 -12.65 6.54
C VAL A 141 8.96 -12.21 5.24
N VAL A 142 8.16 -11.80 4.25
CA VAL A 142 8.60 -11.19 3.00
C VAL A 142 7.78 -9.92 2.74
N PRO A 143 8.36 -8.72 2.95
CA PRO A 143 7.70 -7.48 2.58
C PRO A 143 7.72 -7.26 1.05
N VAL A 144 6.61 -6.73 0.55
CA VAL A 144 6.38 -6.35 -0.84
C VAL A 144 5.81 -4.93 -0.84
N GLY A 145 6.49 -3.96 -1.44
CA GLY A 145 6.01 -2.58 -1.51
C GLY A 145 5.85 -2.12 -2.95
N HIS A 146 4.87 -1.24 -3.19
CA HIS A 146 4.74 -0.50 -4.45
C HIS A 146 5.01 0.98 -4.22
N SER A 147 5.87 1.59 -5.05
CA SER A 147 6.17 3.02 -5.03
C SER A 147 6.56 3.51 -3.62
N SER A 148 5.85 4.46 -3.03
CA SER A 148 6.08 4.96 -1.67
C SER A 148 6.03 3.85 -0.60
N GLY A 149 5.27 2.78 -0.82
CA GLY A 149 5.24 1.59 0.02
C GLY A 149 6.58 0.85 0.09
N THR A 150 7.43 0.95 -0.94
CA THR A 150 8.81 0.42 -0.93
C THR A 150 9.66 1.10 0.14
N THR A 151 9.52 2.41 0.25
CA THR A 151 10.23 3.23 1.25
C THR A 151 9.72 2.93 2.64
N ALA A 152 8.40 2.77 2.81
CA ALA A 152 7.82 2.40 4.11
C ALA A 152 8.42 1.07 4.63
N TRP A 153 8.53 0.04 3.78
CA TRP A 153 9.16 -1.23 4.15
C TRP A 153 10.67 -1.14 4.36
N MET A 154 11.37 -0.31 3.58
CA MET A 154 12.79 -0.09 3.82
C MET A 154 13.02 0.55 5.20
N LEU A 155 12.21 1.54 5.57
CA LEU A 155 12.28 2.21 6.86
C LEU A 155 12.00 1.29 8.05
N THR A 156 11.18 0.24 7.90
CA THR A 156 10.94 -0.72 8.99
C THR A 156 12.19 -1.50 9.36
N THR A 157 13.22 -1.54 8.51
CA THR A 157 14.49 -2.20 8.85
C THR A 157 15.40 -1.37 9.75
N THR A 158 15.24 -0.04 9.76
CA THR A 158 16.10 0.89 10.51
C THR A 158 16.17 0.63 12.03
N PRO A 159 15.11 0.14 12.72
CA PRO A 159 15.18 -0.12 14.15
C PRO A 159 15.84 -1.45 14.52
N PHE A 160 16.29 -2.25 13.54
CA PHE A 160 16.92 -3.55 13.75
C PHE A 160 18.42 -3.45 13.49
N ALA A 161 19.22 -4.22 14.24
CA ALA A 161 20.63 -4.39 13.90
C ALA A 161 20.75 -5.07 12.53
N ARG A 162 21.83 -4.77 11.78
CA ARG A 162 22.06 -5.23 10.40
C ARG A 162 21.76 -6.73 10.17
N GLY A 163 22.18 -7.61 11.08
CA GLY A 163 21.93 -9.06 11.01
C GLY A 163 20.66 -9.56 11.70
N ALA A 164 19.82 -8.67 12.20
CA ALA A 164 18.61 -8.98 12.99
C ALA A 164 17.32 -8.48 12.32
N VAL A 165 17.38 -8.08 11.05
CA VAL A 165 16.20 -7.72 10.25
C VAL A 165 15.30 -8.96 10.16
N PRO A 166 14.00 -8.87 10.51
CA PRO A 166 13.12 -10.03 10.63
C PRO A 166 12.54 -10.51 9.28
N TYR A 167 13.26 -10.28 8.18
CA TYR A 167 12.78 -10.55 6.82
C TYR A 167 13.68 -11.57 6.13
N THR A 168 13.08 -12.43 5.30
CA THR A 168 13.81 -13.43 4.52
C THR A 168 14.23 -12.93 3.14
N SER A 169 13.48 -11.98 2.60
CA SER A 169 13.75 -11.24 1.36
C SER A 169 12.80 -10.02 1.31
N MET A 170 13.01 -9.11 0.36
CA MET A 170 12.13 -7.96 0.14
C MET A 170 11.93 -7.70 -1.36
N PHE A 171 10.72 -7.32 -1.74
CA PHE A 171 10.35 -6.95 -3.11
C PHE A 171 9.93 -5.48 -3.18
N LEU A 172 10.59 -4.72 -4.04
CA LEU A 172 10.37 -3.29 -4.24
C LEU A 172 9.87 -3.05 -5.67
N VAL A 173 8.56 -2.88 -5.83
CA VAL A 173 7.91 -2.65 -7.11
C VAL A 173 7.83 -1.14 -7.38
N GLU A 174 8.34 -0.69 -8.52
CA GLU A 174 8.39 0.74 -8.92
C GLU A 174 8.98 1.63 -7.82
N SER A 175 10.17 1.28 -7.30
CA SER A 175 10.68 1.91 -6.09
C SER A 175 10.91 3.42 -6.24
N THR A 176 10.49 4.19 -5.25
CA THR A 176 10.79 5.63 -5.18
C THR A 176 12.08 5.94 -4.40
N ILE A 177 12.78 4.91 -3.94
CA ILE A 177 14.04 5.05 -3.18
C ILE A 177 15.12 5.60 -4.11
N THR A 178 15.74 6.70 -3.72
CA THR A 178 16.77 7.37 -4.52
C THR A 178 17.75 8.12 -3.63
N GLN A 179 18.99 8.31 -4.09
CA GLN A 179 19.98 9.08 -3.33
C GLN A 179 19.68 10.58 -3.46
N GLU A 180 19.96 11.35 -2.40
CA GLU A 180 19.68 12.78 -2.38
C GLU A 180 20.49 13.56 -3.42
N ASP A 181 21.74 13.18 -3.68
CA ASP A 181 22.57 13.84 -4.69
C ASP A 181 22.06 13.55 -6.10
N VAL A 182 21.64 12.32 -6.38
CA VAL A 182 20.95 11.95 -7.62
C VAL A 182 19.64 12.72 -7.71
N TRP A 183 18.87 12.84 -6.63
CA TRP A 183 17.67 13.69 -6.55
C TRP A 183 17.94 15.10 -7.04
N LYS A 184 18.95 15.74 -6.46
CA LYS A 184 19.30 17.15 -6.67
C LYS A 184 19.87 17.45 -8.05
N ARG A 185 20.45 16.49 -8.77
CA ARG A 185 20.97 16.69 -10.14
C ARG A 185 19.88 17.04 -11.15
N GLU A 186 18.67 16.53 -10.95
CA GLU A 186 17.49 16.75 -11.81
C GLU A 186 16.38 17.48 -11.03
N LEU A 187 16.76 18.33 -10.07
CA LEU A 187 15.82 18.91 -9.11
C LEU A 187 14.71 19.70 -9.81
N GLU A 188 15.03 20.49 -10.82
CA GLU A 188 14.06 21.33 -11.52
C GLU A 188 12.99 20.48 -12.22
N GLU A 189 13.40 19.50 -13.02
CA GLU A 189 12.48 18.60 -13.73
C GLU A 189 11.63 17.78 -12.75
N ARG A 190 12.23 17.27 -11.68
CA ARG A 190 11.52 16.47 -10.67
C ARG A 190 10.53 17.29 -9.85
N MET A 191 10.89 18.52 -9.50
CA MET A 191 9.96 19.44 -8.83
C MET A 191 8.84 19.88 -9.78
N ALA A 192 9.13 20.13 -11.06
CA ALA A 192 8.10 20.43 -12.05
C ALA A 192 7.10 19.28 -12.21
N TYR A 193 7.61 18.05 -12.33
CA TYR A 193 6.79 16.85 -12.39
C TYR A 193 5.96 16.64 -11.12
N MET A 194 6.57 16.76 -9.94
CA MET A 194 5.87 16.64 -8.66
C MET A 194 4.75 17.68 -8.52
N ASN A 195 5.03 18.94 -8.87
CA ASN A 195 4.03 20.01 -8.87
C ASN A 195 2.88 19.72 -9.84
N LEU A 196 3.16 19.14 -11.01
CA LEU A 196 2.15 18.71 -11.95
C LEU A 196 1.25 17.62 -11.35
N VAL A 197 1.84 16.56 -10.76
CA VAL A 197 1.09 15.48 -10.12
C VAL A 197 0.21 16.00 -8.99
N VAL A 198 0.77 16.82 -8.08
CA VAL A 198 0.01 17.46 -6.99
C VAL A 198 -1.17 18.26 -7.54
N LYS A 199 -0.94 19.08 -8.57
CA LYS A 199 -1.99 19.88 -9.21
C LYS A 199 -3.06 19.00 -9.85
N LEU A 200 -2.69 17.94 -10.55
CA LEU A 200 -3.62 17.01 -11.17
C LEU A 200 -4.46 16.27 -10.13
N THR A 201 -3.85 15.81 -9.03
CA THR A 201 -4.56 15.18 -7.91
C THR A 201 -5.59 16.13 -7.30
N LEU A 202 -5.22 17.37 -6.98
CA LEU A 202 -6.14 18.35 -6.37
C LEU A 202 -7.34 18.68 -7.28
N ASN A 203 -7.14 18.72 -8.60
CA ASN A 203 -8.18 18.99 -9.58
C ASN A 203 -8.94 17.74 -10.04
N ARG A 204 -8.58 16.55 -9.55
CA ARG A 204 -9.23 15.30 -9.95
C ARG A 204 -10.68 15.27 -9.47
N LYS A 205 -11.55 14.61 -10.24
CA LYS A 205 -12.90 14.27 -9.78
C LYS A 205 -12.80 13.14 -8.75
N ASP A 206 -13.50 13.31 -7.63
CA ASP A 206 -13.47 12.42 -6.46
C ASP A 206 -14.86 11.97 -6.00
N GLN A 207 -15.92 12.38 -6.69
CA GLN A 207 -17.31 12.03 -6.38
C GLN A 207 -18.07 11.58 -7.64
N TRP A 208 -18.94 10.57 -7.52
CA TRP A 208 -19.72 10.00 -8.62
C TRP A 208 -21.11 9.56 -8.15
N PRO A 209 -22.14 9.63 -9.02
CA PRO A 209 -23.50 9.21 -8.63
C PRO A 209 -23.62 7.74 -8.17
N SER A 210 -22.74 6.86 -8.65
CA SER A 210 -22.65 5.46 -8.22
C SER A 210 -21.30 4.87 -8.57
N LYS A 211 -20.96 3.71 -8.00
CA LYS A 211 -19.76 2.94 -8.37
C LYS A 211 -19.72 2.61 -9.87
N GLU A 212 -20.87 2.33 -10.50
CA GLU A 212 -20.92 2.09 -11.97
C GLU A 212 -20.49 3.34 -12.76
N HIS A 213 -20.93 4.54 -12.34
CA HIS A 213 -20.50 5.79 -12.97
C HIS A 213 -19.01 6.07 -12.73
N ALA A 214 -18.48 5.71 -11.56
CA ALA A 214 -17.06 5.80 -11.26
C ALA A 214 -16.24 4.86 -12.15
N LEU A 215 -16.66 3.60 -12.30
CA LEU A 215 -16.02 2.63 -13.19
C LEU A 215 -15.95 3.12 -14.63
N ASN A 216 -17.07 3.63 -15.17
CA ASN A 216 -17.10 4.22 -16.51
C ASN A 216 -16.26 5.50 -16.63
N TYR A 217 -16.08 6.25 -15.54
CA TYR A 217 -15.20 7.43 -15.53
C TYR A 217 -13.73 7.02 -15.62
N PHE A 218 -13.30 6.08 -14.77
CA PHE A 218 -11.90 5.64 -14.70
C PHE A 218 -11.49 4.81 -15.92
N SER A 219 -12.34 3.91 -16.42
CA SER A 219 -12.02 3.04 -17.58
C SER A 219 -11.75 3.79 -18.89
N LYS A 220 -11.98 5.11 -18.92
CA LYS A 220 -11.76 5.98 -20.08
C LYS A 220 -10.57 6.93 -19.90
N ARG A 221 -9.85 6.87 -18.78
CA ARG A 221 -8.82 7.86 -18.41
C ARG A 221 -7.52 7.18 -18.03
N LEU A 222 -6.42 7.81 -18.42
CA LEU A 222 -5.11 7.43 -17.94
C LEU A 222 -4.96 7.79 -16.45
N PRO A 223 -4.21 6.98 -15.68
CA PRO A 223 -3.61 5.71 -16.09
C PRO A 223 -4.59 4.52 -16.06
N TRP A 224 -5.75 4.66 -15.41
CA TRP A 224 -6.67 3.57 -15.09
C TRP A 224 -7.22 2.75 -16.27
N ASN A 225 -7.31 3.32 -17.48
CA ASN A 225 -7.74 2.58 -18.66
C ASN A 225 -6.69 1.58 -19.19
N LEU A 226 -5.44 1.68 -18.73
CA LEU A 226 -4.37 0.73 -19.04
C LEU A 226 -4.29 -0.41 -18.02
N TRP A 227 -4.93 -0.26 -16.86
CA TRP A 227 -4.91 -1.27 -15.80
C TRP A 227 -5.64 -2.55 -16.22
N ASP A 228 -5.25 -3.67 -15.62
CA ASP A 228 -6.05 -4.90 -15.66
C ASP A 228 -7.47 -4.58 -15.16
N SER A 229 -8.49 -5.01 -15.89
CA SER A 229 -9.88 -4.66 -15.58
C SER A 229 -10.28 -5.11 -14.17
N ARG A 230 -9.71 -6.20 -13.66
CA ARG A 230 -9.96 -6.70 -12.30
C ARG A 230 -9.38 -5.77 -11.24
N ALA A 231 -8.21 -5.18 -11.50
CA ALA A 231 -7.61 -4.20 -10.60
C ALA A 231 -8.43 -2.91 -10.58
N LEU A 232 -8.92 -2.48 -11.75
CA LEU A 232 -9.79 -1.32 -11.85
C LEU A 232 -11.14 -1.54 -11.13
N GLU A 233 -11.75 -2.71 -11.33
CA GLU A 233 -12.98 -3.10 -10.62
C GLU A 233 -12.76 -3.15 -9.10
N SER A 234 -11.64 -3.75 -8.64
CA SER A 234 -11.24 -3.76 -7.23
C SER A 234 -11.09 -2.34 -6.68
N PHE A 235 -10.40 -1.45 -7.41
CA PHE A 235 -10.23 -0.05 -7.02
C PHE A 235 -11.56 0.69 -6.87
N VAL A 236 -12.50 0.51 -7.80
CA VAL A 236 -13.83 1.14 -7.70
C VAL A 236 -14.66 0.54 -6.57
N GLU A 237 -14.57 -0.78 -6.37
CA GLU A 237 -15.34 -1.46 -5.35
C GLU A 237 -14.86 -1.11 -3.94
N HIS A 238 -13.55 -1.01 -3.74
CA HIS A 238 -12.95 -0.87 -2.42
C HIS A 238 -12.34 0.50 -2.14
N GLY A 239 -12.02 1.30 -3.16
CA GLY A 239 -11.49 2.65 -2.99
C GLY A 239 -12.57 3.72 -2.75
N LEU A 240 -13.85 3.36 -2.92
CA LEU A 240 -14.99 4.27 -2.77
C LEU A 240 -15.85 3.94 -1.54
N HIS A 241 -16.51 4.95 -0.98
CA HIS A 241 -17.56 4.81 0.04
C HIS A 241 -18.74 5.73 -0.27
N ASP A 242 -19.87 5.51 0.41
CA ASP A 242 -21.02 6.40 0.30
C ASP A 242 -20.64 7.80 0.81
N ALA A 243 -20.96 8.81 0.01
CA ALA A 243 -20.70 10.20 0.36
C ALA A 243 -21.58 10.63 1.53
N ALA A 244 -21.07 11.56 2.36
CA ALA A 244 -21.82 12.07 3.50
C ALA A 244 -23.17 12.72 3.10
N ASP A 245 -23.20 13.42 1.96
CA ASP A 245 -24.45 13.80 1.30
C ASP A 245 -24.82 12.72 0.27
N VAL A 246 -25.85 11.93 0.59
CA VAL A 246 -26.34 10.83 -0.23
C VAL A 246 -26.69 11.28 -1.67
N ARG A 247 -27.02 12.56 -1.88
CA ARG A 247 -27.30 13.11 -3.22
C ARG A 247 -26.08 13.13 -4.13
N LEU A 248 -24.87 13.07 -3.57
CA LEU A 248 -23.60 13.04 -4.30
C LEU A 248 -23.20 11.62 -4.72
N GLY A 249 -23.83 10.59 -4.15
CA GLY A 249 -23.57 9.18 -4.47
C GLY A 249 -22.39 8.62 -3.67
N VAL A 250 -21.29 8.34 -4.35
CA VAL A 250 -20.07 7.74 -3.79
C VAL A 250 -18.86 8.65 -3.99
N GLU A 251 -17.89 8.56 -3.09
CA GLU A 251 -16.65 9.33 -3.13
C GLU A 251 -15.41 8.49 -2.76
N LEU A 252 -14.21 8.99 -3.08
CA LEU A 252 -12.96 8.35 -2.66
C LEU A 252 -12.87 8.31 -1.13
N LYS A 253 -12.40 7.19 -0.58
CA LYS A 253 -12.22 7.02 0.87
C LYS A 253 -11.21 7.97 1.51
N TRP A 254 -10.34 8.56 0.71
CA TRP A 254 -9.36 9.56 1.12
C TRP A 254 -9.56 10.85 0.32
N THR A 255 -9.24 11.98 0.94
CA THR A 255 -9.39 13.28 0.29
C THR A 255 -8.23 13.53 -0.68
N LYS A 256 -8.49 14.33 -1.71
CA LYS A 256 -7.44 14.73 -2.68
C LYS A 256 -6.33 15.53 -2.02
N GLU A 257 -6.63 16.27 -0.97
CA GLU A 257 -5.67 17.06 -0.20
C GLU A 257 -4.70 16.15 0.56
N GLN A 258 -5.20 15.09 1.20
CA GLN A 258 -4.36 14.11 1.90
C GLN A 258 -3.48 13.30 0.94
N GLU A 259 -4.03 12.92 -0.23
CA GLU A 259 -3.25 12.30 -1.29
C GLU A 259 -2.17 13.26 -1.82
N ALA A 260 -2.56 14.48 -2.19
CA ALA A 260 -1.66 15.48 -2.76
C ALA A 260 -0.52 15.86 -1.81
N ALA A 261 -0.82 16.02 -0.51
CA ALA A 261 0.16 16.32 0.51
C ALA A 261 1.18 15.18 0.74
N SER A 262 0.90 13.98 0.24
CA SER A 262 1.81 12.84 0.38
C SER A 262 2.99 12.86 -0.61
N TYR A 263 2.87 13.54 -1.76
CA TYR A 263 3.93 13.54 -2.78
C TYR A 263 5.21 14.30 -2.38
N PRO A 264 5.16 15.44 -1.66
CA PRO A 264 6.36 16.17 -1.25
C PRO A 264 7.20 15.51 -0.15
N ASP A 265 6.77 14.36 0.41
CA ASP A 265 7.46 13.64 1.50
C ASP A 265 8.69 12.87 1.00
N THR A 266 9.70 13.61 0.53
CA THR A 266 10.87 13.08 -0.21
C THR A 266 12.01 12.60 0.68
N ILE A 267 12.21 13.20 1.85
CA ILE A 267 13.31 12.86 2.79
C ILE A 267 13.34 11.37 3.17
N PRO A 268 12.19 10.71 3.46
CA PRO A 268 12.15 9.26 3.70
C PRO A 268 12.82 8.43 2.60
N HIS A 269 12.65 8.81 1.32
CA HIS A 269 13.22 8.08 0.18
C HIS A 269 14.76 8.12 0.20
N PHE A 270 15.34 9.26 0.60
CA PHE A 270 16.80 9.43 0.69
C PHE A 270 17.37 8.61 1.84
N VAL A 271 16.71 8.63 3.00
CA VAL A 271 17.10 7.79 4.15
C VAL A 271 17.01 6.32 3.79
N SER A 272 15.96 5.92 3.07
CA SER A 272 15.82 4.55 2.58
C SER A 272 16.90 4.15 1.57
N ALA A 273 17.49 5.08 0.82
CA ALA A 273 18.59 4.74 -0.10
C ALA A 273 19.88 4.39 0.65
N ILE A 274 20.16 5.08 1.76
CA ILE A 274 21.26 4.73 2.66
C ILE A 274 20.99 3.37 3.29
N GLN A 275 19.78 3.17 3.84
CA GLN A 275 19.39 1.92 4.48
C GLN A 275 19.44 0.73 3.50
N LEU A 276 19.00 0.92 2.25
CA LEU A 276 19.04 -0.11 1.21
C LEU A 276 20.46 -0.63 1.01
N ALA A 277 21.45 0.25 0.96
CA ALA A 277 22.86 -0.13 0.82
C ALA A 277 23.38 -0.92 2.04
N GLU A 278 22.87 -0.64 3.24
CA GLU A 278 23.26 -1.39 4.45
C GLU A 278 22.68 -2.81 4.50
N ILE A 279 21.41 -2.96 4.09
CA ILE A 279 20.67 -4.21 4.21
C ILE A 279 20.78 -5.12 2.98
N SER A 280 21.17 -4.62 1.82
CA SER A 280 21.29 -5.44 0.60
C SER A 280 22.32 -6.56 0.72
N ASP A 281 23.26 -6.43 1.66
CA ASP A 281 24.25 -7.46 1.97
C ASP A 281 23.74 -8.52 2.96
N THR A 282 22.57 -8.33 3.58
CA THR A 282 22.05 -9.21 4.64
C THR A 282 20.83 -10.00 4.21
N ILE A 283 19.96 -9.41 3.40
CA ILE A 283 18.79 -10.08 2.84
C ILE A 283 18.70 -9.83 1.33
N PRO A 284 18.22 -10.80 0.54
CA PRO A 284 17.96 -10.57 -0.88
C PRO A 284 16.93 -9.45 -1.09
N ILE A 285 17.28 -8.47 -1.91
CA ILE A 285 16.39 -7.38 -2.34
C ILE A 285 16.12 -7.55 -3.83
N HIS A 286 14.84 -7.61 -4.19
CA HIS A 286 14.37 -7.69 -5.58
C HIS A 286 13.69 -6.37 -5.95
N ILE A 287 14.21 -5.68 -6.96
CA ILE A 287 13.61 -4.45 -7.48
C ILE A 287 12.95 -4.76 -8.82
N ILE A 288 11.67 -4.42 -8.95
CA ILE A 288 10.84 -4.71 -10.13
C ILE A 288 10.40 -3.40 -10.74
N TRP A 289 10.68 -3.23 -12.03
CA TRP A 289 10.27 -2.09 -12.84
C TRP A 289 9.35 -2.57 -13.97
N GLY A 290 8.26 -1.86 -14.16
CA GLY A 290 7.37 -1.95 -15.29
C GLY A 290 8.02 -1.34 -16.52
N GLU A 291 7.86 -2.00 -17.65
CA GLU A 291 8.43 -1.57 -18.92
C GLU A 291 7.74 -0.29 -19.46
N ARG A 292 6.49 -0.07 -19.07
CA ARG A 292 5.66 1.05 -19.55
C ARG A 292 5.64 2.16 -18.51
N ILE A 293 6.00 3.36 -18.93
CA ILE A 293 5.84 4.56 -18.12
C ILE A 293 4.34 4.94 -18.15
N GLU A 294 3.61 4.59 -17.08
CA GLU A 294 2.19 4.94 -16.92
C GLU A 294 1.97 6.35 -16.37
N PHE A 295 3.05 6.99 -15.95
CA PHE A 295 3.12 8.29 -15.31
C PHE A 295 3.97 9.24 -16.18
N MET A 296 3.33 9.87 -17.16
CA MET A 296 3.86 11.02 -17.92
C MET A 296 2.97 12.23 -17.71
#